data_AF-A0A2G6GR60-F1
#
_entry.id   AF-A0A2G6GR60-F1
#
_cell.length_a   1.000
_cell.length_b   1.000
_cell.length_c   1.000
_cell.angle_alpha   90.00
_cell.angle_beta   90.00
_cell.angle_gamma   90.00
#
_symmetry.space_group_name_H-M   'P 1'
#
loop_
_entity.id
_entity.type
_entity.pdbx_description
1 polymer ?
#
loop_
_entity_poly.entity_id
_entity_poly.type
_entity_poly.pdbx_seq_one_letter_code
_entity_poly.pdbx_strand_id
1 'polypeptide(L)'
;MTTEEPIFAYLGNEFIKLYRPKSKLRFLYGGMLPATYCFGLKQLPNRGDIVFITRGEKDVMSLYVKGFNAICFNSETSLIPLHVIEMLSRRFKHIILLYDVDKTGISAS
;
A
#
# COMPACT_ATOMS: atom_id res chain seq x y z
N MET A 1 -5.00 15.17 -20.00
CA MET A 1 -5.67 14.00 -19.38
C MET A 1 -7.16 14.20 -19.55
N THR A 2 -7.86 13.31 -20.25
CA THR A 2 -9.32 13.42 -20.38
C THR A 2 -9.95 13.01 -19.05
N THR A 3 -10.96 13.76 -18.60
CA THR A 3 -11.75 13.46 -17.40
C THR A 3 -12.46 12.08 -17.48
N GLU A 4 -12.58 11.55 -18.69
CA GLU A 4 -13.23 10.27 -18.97
C GLU A 4 -12.38 9.06 -18.57
N GLU A 5 -11.05 9.09 -18.71
CA GLU A 5 -10.13 8.01 -18.30
C GLU A 5 -9.01 8.54 -17.39
N PRO A 6 -9.25 8.70 -16.07
CA PRO A 6 -8.20 9.12 -15.17
C PRO A 6 -7.13 8.05 -15.06
N ILE A 7 -5.88 8.48 -14.89
CA ILE A 7 -4.71 7.62 -14.69
C ILE A 7 -3.97 8.12 -13.46
N PHE A 8 -3.69 7.22 -12.53
CA PHE A 8 -2.93 7.50 -11.32
C PHE A 8 -1.58 6.80 -11.40
N ALA A 9 -0.53 7.49 -10.97
CA ALA A 9 0.83 6.95 -10.95
C ALA A 9 1.31 6.85 -9.50
N TYR A 10 1.75 5.65 -9.11
CA TYR A 10 2.44 5.41 -7.85
C TYR A 10 3.92 5.19 -8.14
N LEU A 11 4.75 6.13 -7.67
CA LEU A 11 6.18 6.13 -7.92
C LEU A 11 6.90 5.27 -6.87
N GLY A 12 7.70 4.33 -7.35
CA GLY A 12 8.70 3.60 -6.59
C GLY A 12 10.09 4.18 -6.81
N ASN A 13 11.12 3.47 -6.35
CA ASN A 13 12.51 3.90 -6.55
C ASN A 13 12.93 3.77 -8.03
N GLU A 14 12.73 2.59 -8.60
CA GLU A 14 13.16 2.23 -9.96
C GLU A 14 11.99 1.75 -10.82
N PHE A 15 10.76 2.01 -10.36
CA PHE A 15 9.55 1.57 -11.04
C PHE A 15 8.41 2.56 -10.85
N ILE A 16 7.40 2.44 -11.71
CA ILE A 16 6.12 3.13 -11.63
C ILE A 16 5.00 2.10 -11.75
N LYS A 17 3.99 2.20 -10.89
CA LYS A 17 2.72 1.49 -11.01
C LYS A 17 1.66 2.47 -11.50
N LEU A 18 1.07 2.19 -12.65
CA LEU A 18 -0.02 2.96 -13.21
C LEU A 18 -1.35 2.26 -12.89
N TYR A 19 -2.32 3.05 -12.42
CA TYR A 19 -3.67 2.61 -12.16
C TYR A 19 -4.67 3.38 -13.02
N ARG A 20 -5.40 2.63 -13.84
CA ARG A 20 -6.43 3.12 -14.78
C ARG A 20 -7.79 2.58 -14.36
N PRO A 21 -8.51 3.23 -13.43
CA PRO A 21 -9.74 2.70 -12.83
C PRO A 21 -10.81 2.25 -13.83
N LYS A 22 -10.93 2.97 -14.96
CA LYS A 22 -11.98 2.79 -15.98
C LYS A 22 -11.52 2.02 -17.22
N SER A 23 -10.25 1.61 -17.29
CA SER A 23 -9.69 0.84 -18.41
C SER A 23 -9.89 -0.67 -18.19
N LYS A 24 -9.96 -1.46 -19.27
CA LYS A 24 -9.87 -2.92 -19.18
C LYS A 24 -8.53 -3.38 -18.60
N LEU A 25 -7.44 -2.76 -19.06
CA LEU A 25 -6.11 -2.94 -18.48
C LEU A 25 -5.93 -1.93 -17.35
N ARG A 26 -6.27 -2.35 -16.13
CA ARG A 26 -6.36 -1.47 -14.95
C ARG A 26 -5.02 -1.19 -14.29
N PHE A 27 -4.07 -2.11 -14.40
CA PHE A 27 -2.75 -2.00 -13.77
C PHE A 27 -1.66 -2.22 -14.80
N LEU A 28 -0.67 -1.34 -14.79
CA LEU A 28 0.50 -1.39 -15.64
C LEU A 28 1.72 -1.07 -14.79
N TYR A 29 2.85 -1.69 -15.10
CA TYR A 29 4.11 -1.47 -14.39
C TYR A 29 5.20 -1.12 -15.40
N GLY A 30 6.02 -0.14 -15.06
CA GLY A 30 7.23 0.20 -15.81
C GLY A 30 8.44 0.20 -14.88
N GLY A 31 9.59 -0.24 -15.37
CA GLY A 31 10.82 -0.32 -14.58
C GLY A 31 10.96 -1.62 -13.78
N MET A 32 11.80 -1.60 -12.75
CA MET A 32 12.16 -2.77 -11.95
C MET A 32 11.35 -2.84 -10.65
N LEU A 33 10.35 -3.71 -10.61
CA LEU A 33 9.60 -3.99 -9.39
C LEU A 33 10.51 -4.68 -8.35
N PRO A 34 10.50 -4.23 -7.08
CA PRO A 34 11.21 -4.92 -6.02
C PRO A 34 10.56 -6.28 -5.74
N ALA A 35 11.35 -7.22 -5.20
CA ALA A 35 10.86 -8.53 -4.77
C ALA A 35 9.70 -8.41 -3.76
N THR A 36 9.74 -7.39 -2.90
CA THR A 36 8.63 -7.02 -2.01
C THR A 36 8.19 -5.60 -2.34
N TYR A 37 7.03 -5.47 -2.98
CA TYR A 37 6.39 -4.18 -3.15
C TYR A 37 5.71 -3.75 -1.85
N CYS A 38 6.10 -2.58 -1.34
CA CYS A 38 5.46 -1.95 -0.18
C CYS A 38 5.37 -0.44 -0.42
N PHE A 39 4.17 0.06 -0.65
CA PHE A 39 3.92 1.49 -0.86
C PHE A 39 3.78 2.21 0.47
N GLY A 40 4.26 3.45 0.56
CA GLY A 40 4.22 4.25 1.79
C GLY A 40 5.33 3.96 2.80
N LEU A 41 6.20 2.98 2.56
CA LEU A 41 7.24 2.60 3.54
C LEU A 41 8.25 3.71 3.83
N LYS A 42 8.68 4.44 2.79
CA LYS A 42 9.71 5.49 2.87
C LYS A 42 9.24 6.75 3.63
N GLN A 43 7.94 7.03 3.64
CA GLN A 43 7.37 8.21 4.32
C GLN A 43 7.12 7.96 5.82
N LEU A 44 7.24 6.72 6.29
CA LEU A 44 7.02 6.41 7.70
C LEU A 44 8.09 7.06 8.60
N PRO A 45 7.72 7.60 9.77
CA PRO A 45 8.67 8.12 10.75
C PRO A 45 9.46 7.00 11.42
N ASN A 46 10.62 7.31 12.00
CA ASN A 46 11.43 6.31 12.72
C ASN A 46 10.67 5.68 13.91
N ARG A 47 9.78 6.43 14.56
CA ARG A 47 8.87 5.95 15.59
C ARG A 47 7.49 6.60 15.45
N GLY A 48 6.44 5.89 15.83
CA GLY A 48 5.08 6.43 15.93
C GLY A 48 4.20 5.56 16.82
N ASP A 49 2.96 5.99 17.07
CA ASP A 49 2.03 5.20 17.88
C ASP A 49 1.34 4.12 17.04
N ILE A 50 0.77 4.51 15.90
CA ILE A 50 -0.03 3.64 15.03
C ILE A 50 0.50 3.67 13.61
N VAL A 51 0.52 2.50 12.96
CA VAL A 51 0.63 2.34 11.50
C VAL A 51 -0.51 1.48 10.98
N PHE A 52 -1.10 1.91 9.86
CA PHE A 52 -2.14 1.19 9.16
C PHE A 52 -1.56 0.39 8.00
N ILE A 53 -1.96 -0.88 7.88
CA ILE A 53 -1.74 -1.69 6.69
C ILE A 53 -3.07 -1.73 5.95
N THR A 54 -3.09 -1.16 4.74
CA THR A 54 -4.31 -0.98 3.93
C THR A 54 -4.33 -1.88 2.71
N ARG A 55 -5.48 -1.98 2.07
CA ARG A 55 -5.69 -2.78 0.87
C ARG A 55 -4.91 -2.29 -0.35
N GLY A 56 -4.73 -0.98 -0.50
CA GLY A 56 -4.07 -0.43 -1.68
C GLY A 56 -3.60 1.01 -1.55
N GLU A 57 -2.91 1.48 -2.58
CA GLU A 57 -2.16 2.75 -2.53
C GLU A 57 -3.07 3.96 -2.33
N LYS A 58 -4.32 3.89 -2.79
CA LYS A 58 -5.30 4.95 -2.59
C LYS A 58 -5.63 5.19 -1.12
N ASP A 59 -5.76 4.11 -0.35
CA ASP A 59 -6.09 4.19 1.07
C ASP A 59 -4.90 4.73 1.84
N VAL A 60 -3.68 4.30 1.46
CA VAL A 60 -2.43 4.90 1.95
C VAL A 60 -2.41 6.41 1.73
N MET A 61 -2.68 6.87 0.51
CA MET A 61 -2.70 8.30 0.19
C MET A 61 -3.79 9.05 0.95
N SER A 62 -4.97 8.44 1.10
CA SER A 62 -6.10 9.05 1.81
C SER A 62 -5.79 9.22 3.30
N LEU A 63 -5.17 8.23 3.93
CA LEU A 63 -4.71 8.28 5.32
C LEU A 63 -3.55 9.26 5.50
N TYR A 64 -2.59 9.25 4.59
CA TYR A 64 -1.42 10.12 4.64
C TYR A 64 -1.80 11.61 4.63
N VAL A 65 -2.71 12.02 3.75
CA VAL A 65 -3.21 13.42 3.68
C VAL A 65 -3.93 13.85 4.98
N LYS A 66 -4.38 12.89 5.80
CA LYS A 66 -4.99 13.13 7.11
C LYS A 66 -4.00 13.03 8.27
N GLY A 67 -2.72 12.84 8.00
CA GLY A 67 -1.67 12.74 9.02
C GLY A 67 -1.49 11.34 9.62
N PHE A 68 -2.09 10.31 9.03
CA PHE A 68 -1.94 8.93 9.48
C PHE A 68 -0.80 8.22 8.76
N ASN A 69 -0.08 7.37 9.51
CA ASN A 69 0.96 6.50 8.95
C ASN A 69 0.30 5.28 8.30
N ALA A 70 0.53 5.07 7.00
CA ALA A 70 -0.08 3.97 6.28
C ALA A 70 0.86 3.37 5.23
N ILE A 71 0.70 2.06 5.01
CA ILE A 71 1.36 1.30 3.94
C ILE A 71 0.37 0.34 3.28
N CYS A 72 0.75 -0.19 2.11
CA CYS A 72 0.05 -1.31 1.48
C CYS A 72 1.03 -2.22 0.71
N PHE A 73 0.59 -3.44 0.41
CA PHE A 73 1.29 -4.40 -0.44
C PHE A 73 0.63 -4.51 -1.82
N ASN A 74 1.21 -5.29 -2.74
CA ASN A 74 0.78 -5.29 -4.14
C ASN A 74 -0.55 -6.04 -4.37
N SER A 75 -0.88 -6.99 -3.51
CA SER A 75 -2.15 -7.71 -3.49
C SER A 75 -2.69 -7.74 -2.07
N GLU A 76 -4.01 -7.67 -1.95
CA GLU A 76 -4.76 -7.96 -0.72
C GLU A 76 -4.50 -9.37 -0.19
N THR A 77 -4.16 -10.32 -1.09
CA THR A 77 -3.80 -11.70 -0.78
C THR A 77 -2.29 -11.90 -0.57
N SER A 78 -1.48 -10.85 -0.68
CA SER A 78 -0.04 -10.98 -0.43
C SER A 78 0.19 -11.18 1.06
N LEU A 79 0.77 -12.32 1.42
CA LEU A 79 1.32 -12.53 2.75
C LEU A 79 2.26 -11.37 3.09
N ILE A 80 2.00 -10.71 4.20
CA ILE A 80 2.85 -9.64 4.71
C ILE A 80 4.18 -10.29 5.11
N PRO A 81 5.32 -9.88 4.52
CA PRO A 81 6.59 -10.51 4.85
C PRO A 81 6.93 -10.30 6.33
N LEU A 82 7.33 -11.36 7.02
CA LEU A 82 7.59 -11.34 8.46
C LEU A 82 8.59 -10.24 8.85
N HIS A 83 9.63 -10.03 8.05
CA HIS A 83 10.62 -8.98 8.29
C HIS A 83 10.04 -7.56 8.29
N VAL A 84 8.96 -7.32 7.51
CA VAL A 84 8.26 -6.04 7.51
C VAL A 84 7.44 -5.89 8.78
N ILE A 85 6.73 -6.94 9.22
CA ILE A 85 5.98 -6.93 10.48
C ILE A 85 6.92 -6.64 11.65
N GLU A 86 8.03 -7.37 11.76
CA GLU A 86 9.03 -7.16 12.81
C GLU A 86 9.58 -5.74 12.83
N MET A 87 9.89 -5.20 11.64
CA MET A 87 10.37 -3.82 11.50
C MET A 87 9.31 -2.80 11.94
N LEU A 88 8.04 -3.01 11.59
CA LEU A 88 6.94 -2.14 12.02
C LEU A 88 6.70 -2.25 13.54
N SER A 89 6.73 -3.45 14.11
CA SER A 89 6.54 -3.67 15.56
C SER A 89 7.64 -3.02 16.41
N ARG A 90 8.84 -2.82 15.86
CA ARG A 90 9.92 -2.05 16.52
C ARG A 90 9.72 -0.54 16.44
N ARG A 91 8.98 -0.05 15.43
CA ARG A 91 8.79 1.38 15.16
C ARG A 91 7.45 1.93 15.69
N PHE A 92 6.43 1.08 15.78
CA PHE A 92 5.06 1.46 16.12
C PHE A 92 4.53 0.64 17.29
N LYS A 93 3.75 1.28 18.17
CA LYS A 93 3.08 0.59 19.30
C LYS A 93 1.96 -0.33 18.81
N HIS A 94 1.26 0.08 17.76
CA HIS A 94 0.13 -0.65 17.20
C HIS A 94 0.22 -0.74 15.68
N ILE A 95 0.00 -1.94 15.15
CA ILE A 95 -0.19 -2.22 13.73
C ILE A 95 -1.67 -2.55 13.54
N ILE A 96 -2.38 -1.79 12.69
CA ILE A 96 -3.80 -1.98 12.43
C ILE A 96 -3.99 -2.42 10.98
N LEU A 97 -4.64 -3.57 10.78
CA LEU A 97 -5.04 -4.05 9.45
C LEU A 97 -6.38 -3.41 9.06
N LEU A 98 -6.41 -2.69 7.94
CA LEU A 98 -7.59 -2.12 7.31
C LEU A 98 -7.88 -2.85 5.99
N TYR A 99 -8.16 -4.15 6.11
CA TYR A 99 -8.65 -4.97 4.99
C TYR A 99 -10.18 -5.06 5.02
N ASP A 100 -10.79 -5.32 3.86
CA ASP A 100 -12.23 -5.52 3.78
C ASP A 100 -12.62 -6.74 4.63
N VAL A 101 -13.75 -6.65 5.34
CA VAL A 101 -14.31 -7.75 6.15
C VAL A 101 -15.04 -8.73 5.23
N ASP A 102 -14.34 -9.28 4.24
CA ASP A 102 -14.82 -10.38 3.42
C ASP A 102 -14.02 -11.67 3.72
N LYS A 103 -14.46 -12.81 3.17
CA LYS A 103 -13.85 -14.12 3.49
C LYS A 103 -12.33 -14.16 3.24
N THR A 104 -11.82 -13.29 2.36
CA THR A 104 -10.40 -13.19 2.04
C THR A 104 -9.64 -12.37 3.10
N GLY A 105 -10.21 -11.26 3.60
CA GLY A 105 -9.61 -10.46 4.67
C GLY A 105 -9.41 -11.24 5.98
N ILE A 106 -10.34 -12.13 6.35
CA ILE A 106 -10.21 -12.99 7.54
C ILE A 106 -9.07 -14.01 7.37
N SER A 107 -8.86 -14.54 6.16
CA SER A 107 -7.81 -15.54 5.90
C SER A 107 -6.39 -14.98 5.85
N ALA A 108 -6.25 -13.66 5.71
CA ALA A 108 -4.97 -12.94 5.68
C ALA A 108 -4.59 -12.28 7.02
N SER A 109 -5.46 -12.39 8.04
CA SER A 109 -5.29 -11.82 9.39
C SER A 109 -4.66 -12.81 10.37
#